data_AF-A0A9E6CPP2-F1
#
_entry.id   AF-A0A9E6CPP2-F1
#
_cell.length_a   1.000
_cell.length_b   1.000
_cell.length_c   1.000
_cell.angle_alpha   90.00
_cell.angle_beta   90.00
_cell.angle_gamma   90.00
#
_symmetry.space_group_name_H-M   'P 1'
#
loop_
_entity.id
_entity.type
_entity.pdbx_description
1 polymer ?
#
loop_
_entity_poly.entity_id
_entity_poly.type
_entity_poly.pdbx_seq_one_letter_code
_entity_poly.pdbx_strand_id
1 'polypeptide(L)'
;MQKTFFFIITFLIFLGCIVRTSAIADWINLSGAENAPNIAEIHISDDHVKIELEIFVDDIVTLDRLIPDAFFKGSDIKRPPLADRMRRFASEDFQILTDNGQKLQAELKLAEPRLRKERPSPFAGKINPYTLQVIPGPPEDKRVFYAELVYPFTKKPTSLTIIPPLDEQYKISKVPIGFMTYHNGVPINDFRYLSGPSKVTLDWADPWYSAFDKKALKRWQRGSVMSFLYIEPYEVRHEILARVKDLTAWIDLGLRGDEFIEADENEMLKKRVGEFFLKQDKVLIDGKQLRPILDRTSFVKYAMTGSTFLVQPEQLPINTAMVGVIITYLTKGIPQEVTNTWDLWSDRIQKVPADAVDPAGPFPSYVTPDENVLTWKNFLKTYRMPTVAQIELDESLTTMKIPLASVVCLLALVPVTLQIRKRRQNSKPVGLQIGLIIFFMAGSVLLYPLLKVAVAKPAVMAPKMTDKEAIFVLNSLLKNIYRSFDFREEEDVYDRLATSVSGNLLSEIYLQNRKSLVVTQAGGARARVKEVEILDVAVNHLDGRPLGLLFRTKWTAMGSVGHWGHIHIRKNQYEANITVEPVDGAWKITSLELLEEKRIDSYAKPKT
;
A
#
# COMPACT_ATOMS: atom_id res chain seq x y z
N MET A 1 -49.38 3.82 -2.50
CA MET A 1 -48.32 3.25 -1.64
C MET A 1 -47.34 2.35 -2.38
N GLN A 2 -47.75 1.50 -3.35
CA GLN A 2 -46.83 0.60 -4.08
C GLN A 2 -45.78 1.30 -4.97
N LYS A 3 -46.13 2.40 -5.65
CA LYS A 3 -45.17 3.13 -6.51
C LYS A 3 -44.08 3.87 -5.73
N THR A 4 -44.39 4.32 -4.51
CA THR A 4 -43.44 5.02 -3.62
C THR A 4 -42.45 4.05 -2.97
N PHE A 5 -42.91 2.82 -2.67
CA PHE A 5 -42.07 1.76 -2.11
C PHE A 5 -41.06 1.22 -3.13
N PHE A 6 -41.47 1.11 -4.40
CA PHE A 6 -40.57 0.71 -5.49
C PHE A 6 -39.47 1.75 -5.74
N PHE A 7 -39.79 3.05 -5.64
CA PHE A 7 -38.80 4.12 -5.81
C PHE A 7 -37.76 4.16 -4.67
N ILE A 8 -38.17 3.86 -3.44
CA ILE A 8 -37.26 3.81 -2.27
C ILE A 8 -36.32 2.61 -2.35
N ILE A 9 -36.80 1.45 -2.80
CA ILE A 9 -35.96 0.27 -3.01
C ILE A 9 -34.97 0.48 -4.16
N THR A 10 -35.40 1.07 -5.29
CA THR A 10 -34.50 1.39 -6.40
C THR A 10 -33.46 2.45 -6.01
N PHE A 11 -33.83 3.43 -5.17
CA PHE A 11 -32.89 4.44 -4.65
C PHE A 11 -31.89 3.85 -3.64
N LEU A 12 -32.31 2.89 -2.79
CA LEU A 12 -31.42 2.18 -1.87
C LEU A 12 -30.47 1.20 -2.59
N ILE A 13 -30.92 0.56 -3.67
CA ILE A 13 -30.05 -0.29 -4.53
C ILE A 13 -29.05 0.58 -5.29
N PHE A 14 -29.45 1.78 -5.75
CA PHE A 14 -28.53 2.72 -6.40
C PHE A 14 -27.50 3.33 -5.44
N LEU A 15 -27.87 3.52 -4.16
CA LEU A 15 -26.96 4.01 -3.12
C LEU A 15 -26.02 2.91 -2.60
N GLY A 16 -26.45 1.64 -2.60
CA GLY A 16 -25.63 0.48 -2.26
C GLY A 16 -24.51 0.18 -3.27
N CYS A 17 -24.63 0.67 -4.51
CA CYS A 17 -23.60 0.52 -5.55
C CYS A 17 -22.54 1.64 -5.54
N ILE A 18 -22.60 2.61 -4.61
CA ILE A 18 -21.57 3.64 -4.42
C ILE A 18 -20.72 3.31 -3.18
N VAL A 19 -20.35 2.04 -3.02
CA VAL A 19 -19.12 1.75 -2.27
C VAL A 19 -17.98 2.13 -3.22
N ARG A 20 -17.37 3.30 -2.98
CA ARG A 20 -16.16 3.71 -3.69
C ARG A 20 -15.06 2.72 -3.32
N THR A 21 -14.92 1.65 -4.08
CA THR A 21 -13.68 0.90 -4.12
C THR A 21 -12.66 1.83 -4.77
N SER A 22 -11.81 2.44 -3.95
CA SER A 22 -10.61 3.08 -4.47
C SER A 22 -9.77 1.96 -5.05
N ALA A 23 -9.77 1.80 -6.36
CA ALA A 23 -8.92 0.84 -7.04
C ALA A 23 -7.48 1.33 -6.88
N ILE A 24 -6.77 0.76 -5.91
CA ILE A 24 -5.34 0.95 -5.74
C ILE A 24 -4.68 -0.06 -6.66
N ALA A 25 -4.23 0.39 -7.83
CA ALA A 25 -3.55 -0.45 -8.80
C ALA A 25 -2.09 -0.66 -8.36
N ASP A 26 -1.85 -1.82 -7.76
CA ASP A 26 -0.51 -2.42 -7.61
C ASP A 26 -0.35 -3.47 -8.72
N TRP A 27 0.88 -3.72 -9.17
CA TRP A 27 1.12 -4.90 -9.99
C TRP A 27 0.93 -6.16 -9.15
N ILE A 28 0.00 -7.00 -9.61
CA ILE A 28 -0.32 -8.29 -9.01
C ILE A 28 -0.33 -9.34 -10.11
N ASN A 29 0.36 -10.45 -9.90
CA ASN A 29 0.17 -11.63 -10.74
C ASN A 29 -1.20 -12.26 -10.41
N LEU A 30 -2.20 -11.97 -11.25
CA LEU A 30 -3.56 -12.49 -11.11
C LEU A 30 -3.80 -13.76 -11.95
N SER A 31 -2.72 -14.36 -12.49
CA SER A 31 -2.86 -15.57 -13.32
C SER A 31 -3.27 -16.79 -12.50
N GLY A 32 -2.85 -16.87 -11.22
CA GLY A 32 -3.02 -18.06 -10.38
C GLY A 32 -2.20 -19.26 -10.85
N ALA A 33 -1.28 -19.09 -11.82
CA ALA A 33 -0.48 -20.17 -12.37
C ALA A 33 0.52 -20.75 -11.36
N GLU A 34 0.92 -19.98 -10.35
CA GLU A 34 1.68 -20.46 -9.20
C GLU A 34 0.97 -21.54 -8.38
N ASN A 35 -0.36 -21.62 -8.51
CA ASN A 35 -1.21 -22.61 -7.87
C ASN A 35 -1.62 -23.76 -8.79
N ALA A 36 -1.10 -23.80 -10.02
CA ALA A 36 -1.46 -24.85 -10.97
C ALA A 36 -1.17 -26.24 -10.37
N PRO A 37 -2.02 -27.24 -10.66
CA PRO A 37 -1.78 -28.64 -10.27
C PRO A 37 -0.39 -29.14 -10.65
N ASN A 38 0.12 -28.76 -11.81
CA ASN A 38 1.48 -29.09 -12.23
C ASN A 38 2.32 -27.82 -12.34
N ILE A 39 3.57 -27.88 -11.91
CA ILE A 39 4.50 -26.74 -11.99
C ILE A 39 5.79 -27.14 -12.71
N ALA A 40 6.21 -26.33 -13.68
CA ALA A 40 7.48 -26.46 -14.37
C ALA A 40 8.38 -25.24 -14.08
N GLU A 41 9.52 -25.46 -13.44
CA GLU A 41 10.61 -24.48 -13.35
C GLU A 41 11.67 -24.84 -14.38
N ILE A 42 11.83 -23.99 -15.40
CA ILE A 42 12.65 -24.25 -16.58
C ILE A 42 13.90 -23.38 -16.49
N HIS A 43 15.07 -24.00 -16.42
CA HIS A 43 16.36 -23.33 -16.31
C HIS A 43 17.17 -23.58 -17.58
N ILE A 44 17.46 -22.51 -18.32
CA ILE A 44 18.28 -22.51 -19.51
C ILE A 44 19.69 -22.10 -19.07
N SER A 45 20.61 -23.05 -19.16
CA SER A 45 22.04 -22.90 -18.85
C SER A 45 22.86 -22.87 -20.14
N ASP A 46 24.17 -22.69 -20.04
CA ASP A 46 25.06 -22.56 -21.20
C ASP A 46 25.16 -23.80 -22.11
N ASP A 47 24.82 -24.97 -21.61
CA ASP A 47 24.99 -26.28 -22.26
C ASP A 47 23.73 -27.18 -22.18
N HIS A 48 22.71 -26.78 -21.44
CA HIS A 48 21.49 -27.58 -21.29
C HIS A 48 20.27 -26.76 -20.86
N VAL A 49 19.08 -27.35 -21.05
CA VAL A 49 17.86 -26.93 -20.37
C VAL A 49 17.56 -27.93 -19.26
N LYS A 50 17.50 -27.48 -18.01
CA LYS A 50 16.99 -28.26 -16.88
C LYS A 50 15.51 -27.93 -16.65
N ILE A 51 14.67 -28.94 -16.47
CA ILE A 51 13.27 -28.77 -16.11
C ILE A 51 13.02 -29.49 -14.80
N GLU A 52 12.61 -28.72 -13.79
CA GLU A 52 12.07 -29.25 -12.53
C GLU A 52 10.55 -29.29 -12.65
N LEU A 53 9.97 -30.49 -12.58
CA LEU A 53 8.56 -30.71 -12.80
C LEU A 53 7.91 -31.29 -11.54
N GLU A 54 6.96 -30.56 -10.96
CA GLU A 54 6.04 -31.07 -9.94
C GLU A 54 4.75 -31.51 -10.64
N ILE A 55 4.48 -32.82 -10.66
CA ILE A 55 3.29 -33.40 -11.29
C ILE A 55 2.27 -33.73 -10.19
N PHE A 56 1.05 -33.21 -10.30
CA PHE A 56 0.01 -33.53 -9.33
C PHE A 56 -0.30 -35.02 -9.35
N VAL A 57 -0.61 -35.61 -8.19
CA VAL A 57 -0.84 -37.06 -8.07
C VAL A 57 -1.91 -37.58 -9.05
N ASP A 58 -2.98 -36.81 -9.28
CA ASP A 58 -4.06 -37.18 -10.21
C ASP A 58 -3.63 -37.09 -11.69
N ASP A 59 -2.60 -36.28 -11.99
CA ASP A 59 -2.10 -36.04 -13.34
C ASP A 59 -0.91 -36.95 -13.71
N ILE A 60 -0.40 -37.76 -12.78
CA ILE A 60 0.76 -38.66 -12.98
C ILE A 60 0.58 -39.56 -14.21
N VAL A 61 -0.65 -40.02 -14.47
CA VAL A 61 -0.96 -40.90 -15.61
C VAL A 61 -0.68 -40.22 -16.95
N THR A 62 -0.79 -38.90 -17.03
CA THR A 62 -0.50 -38.12 -18.24
C THR A 62 1.00 -38.13 -18.57
N LEU A 63 1.85 -38.38 -17.58
CA LEU A 63 3.32 -38.37 -17.69
C LEU A 63 3.93 -39.68 -17.17
N ASP A 64 3.22 -40.79 -17.40
CA ASP A 64 3.57 -42.11 -16.90
C ASP A 64 5.00 -42.53 -17.30
N ARG A 65 5.46 -42.09 -18.49
CA ARG A 65 6.81 -42.35 -19.03
C ARG A 65 7.94 -41.94 -18.06
N LEU A 66 7.69 -41.03 -17.12
CA LEU A 66 8.67 -40.60 -16.11
C LEU A 66 8.71 -41.47 -14.85
N ILE A 67 7.69 -42.29 -14.60
CA ILE A 67 7.59 -43.10 -13.37
C ILE A 67 8.72 -44.16 -13.38
N PRO A 68 9.50 -44.29 -12.29
CA PRO A 68 10.54 -45.31 -12.18
C PRO A 68 9.95 -46.73 -12.12
N ASP A 69 10.68 -47.71 -12.62
CA ASP A 69 10.21 -49.11 -12.64
C ASP A 69 10.05 -49.69 -11.22
N ALA A 70 10.75 -49.12 -10.24
CA ALA A 70 10.62 -49.49 -8.82
C ALA A 70 9.19 -49.34 -8.28
N PHE A 71 8.39 -48.42 -8.82
CA PHE A 71 6.99 -48.21 -8.43
C PHE A 71 6.06 -49.33 -8.88
N PHE A 72 6.49 -50.13 -9.86
CA PHE A 72 5.74 -51.25 -10.41
C PHE A 72 6.23 -52.60 -9.86
N LYS A 73 7.13 -52.60 -8.87
CA LYS A 73 7.67 -53.82 -8.27
C LYS A 73 6.54 -54.64 -7.64
N GLY A 74 6.38 -55.89 -8.09
CA GLY A 74 5.30 -56.78 -7.66
C GLY A 74 4.01 -56.67 -8.49
N SER A 75 3.99 -55.88 -9.56
CA SER A 75 2.93 -55.86 -10.56
C SER A 75 3.32 -56.66 -11.81
N ASP A 76 2.33 -57.13 -12.57
CA ASP A 76 2.54 -57.82 -13.86
C ASP A 76 2.75 -56.85 -15.04
N ILE A 77 2.95 -55.56 -14.75
CA ILE A 77 3.05 -54.50 -15.76
C ILE A 77 4.45 -54.52 -16.40
N LYS A 78 4.53 -54.90 -17.67
CA LYS A 78 5.75 -54.81 -18.49
C LYS A 78 5.82 -53.44 -19.18
N ARG A 79 6.95 -52.74 -19.00
CA ARG A 79 7.16 -51.39 -19.55
C ARG A 79 8.39 -51.35 -20.46
N PRO A 80 8.42 -50.48 -21.48
CA PRO A 80 9.61 -50.27 -22.28
C PRO A 80 10.80 -49.79 -21.43
N PRO A 81 12.05 -50.07 -21.85
CA PRO A 81 13.24 -49.54 -21.20
C PRO A 81 13.18 -48.02 -21.02
N LEU A 82 13.76 -47.51 -19.94
CA LEU A 82 13.74 -46.08 -19.64
C LEU A 82 14.26 -45.23 -20.82
N ALA A 83 15.31 -45.67 -21.52
CA ALA A 83 15.86 -44.96 -22.67
C ALA A 83 14.82 -44.76 -23.80
N ASP A 84 14.00 -45.76 -24.08
CA ASP A 84 12.95 -45.66 -25.10
C ASP A 84 11.79 -44.79 -24.62
N ARG A 85 11.44 -44.87 -23.33
CA ARG A 85 10.44 -43.99 -22.71
C ARG A 85 10.89 -42.52 -22.79
N MET A 86 12.15 -42.23 -22.45
CA MET A 86 12.71 -40.88 -22.50
C MET A 86 12.84 -40.35 -23.93
N ARG A 87 13.15 -41.20 -24.90
CA ARG A 87 13.13 -40.82 -26.33
C ARG A 87 11.75 -40.34 -26.76
N ARG A 88 10.71 -41.12 -26.46
CA ARG A 88 9.33 -40.76 -26.78
C ARG A 88 8.87 -39.53 -26.00
N PHE A 89 9.18 -39.45 -24.70
CA PHE A 89 8.84 -38.30 -23.87
C PHE A 89 9.37 -36.99 -24.46
N ALA A 90 10.65 -36.96 -24.85
CA ALA A 90 11.29 -35.78 -25.44
C ALA A 90 10.73 -35.42 -26.84
N SER A 91 10.17 -36.40 -27.56
CA SER A 91 9.63 -36.19 -28.90
C SER A 91 8.13 -35.94 -28.97
N GLU A 92 7.36 -36.36 -27.94
CA GLU A 92 5.89 -36.40 -27.95
C GLU A 92 5.27 -35.61 -26.79
N ASP A 93 5.83 -35.70 -25.58
CA ASP A 93 5.22 -35.13 -24.38
C ASP A 93 5.78 -33.73 -24.09
N PHE A 94 6.94 -33.63 -23.44
CA PHE A 94 7.55 -32.35 -23.11
C PHE A 94 8.74 -32.11 -24.03
N GLN A 95 8.55 -31.26 -25.04
CA GLN A 95 9.51 -31.11 -26.13
C GLN A 95 10.23 -29.77 -26.03
N ILE A 96 11.55 -29.80 -26.25
CA ILE A 96 12.39 -28.61 -26.38
C ILE A 96 12.98 -28.62 -27.79
N LEU A 97 12.55 -27.66 -28.60
CA LEU A 97 13.05 -27.50 -29.98
C LEU A 97 14.03 -26.34 -30.03
N THR A 98 15.16 -26.53 -30.70
CA THR A 98 16.08 -25.45 -31.03
C THR A 98 15.60 -24.65 -32.24
N ASP A 99 16.31 -23.58 -32.56
CA ASP A 99 16.05 -22.67 -33.67
C ASP A 99 16.10 -23.33 -35.06
N ASN A 100 16.85 -24.43 -35.20
CA ASN A 100 16.88 -25.23 -36.42
C ASN A 100 15.78 -26.32 -36.49
N GLY A 101 14.90 -26.38 -35.49
CA GLY A 101 13.83 -27.38 -35.38
C GLY A 101 14.25 -28.74 -34.79
N GLN A 102 15.51 -28.91 -34.40
CA GLN A 102 15.99 -30.11 -33.72
C GLN A 102 15.33 -30.25 -32.34
N LYS A 103 14.70 -31.40 -32.10
CA LYS A 103 14.21 -31.80 -30.77
C LYS A 103 15.38 -32.28 -29.93
N LEU A 104 15.56 -31.68 -28.76
CA LEU A 104 16.58 -32.11 -27.81
C LEU A 104 16.14 -33.40 -27.10
N GLN A 105 17.08 -34.30 -26.88
CA GLN A 105 16.82 -35.54 -26.14
C GLN A 105 16.80 -35.25 -24.64
N ALA A 106 15.77 -35.72 -23.94
CA ALA A 106 15.67 -35.59 -22.49
C ALA A 106 16.41 -36.72 -21.77
N GLU A 107 17.05 -36.40 -20.65
CA GLU A 107 17.60 -37.32 -19.67
C GLU A 107 16.87 -37.12 -18.33
N LEU A 108 16.34 -38.21 -17.75
CA LEU A 108 15.75 -38.18 -16.42
C LEU A 108 16.86 -38.34 -15.37
N LYS A 109 17.07 -37.30 -14.56
CA LYS A 109 18.10 -37.27 -13.52
C LYS A 109 17.57 -37.71 -12.15
N LEU A 110 16.36 -37.28 -11.82
CA LEU A 110 15.70 -37.61 -10.56
C LEU A 110 14.21 -37.79 -10.78
N ALA A 111 13.60 -38.76 -10.08
CA ALA A 111 12.17 -38.99 -10.12
C ALA A 111 11.71 -39.61 -8.79
N GLU A 112 10.94 -38.88 -7.99
CA GLU A 112 10.53 -39.31 -6.65
C GLU A 112 9.24 -38.62 -6.17
N PRO A 113 8.52 -39.21 -5.19
CA PRO A 113 7.38 -38.53 -4.57
C PRO A 113 7.89 -37.40 -3.68
N ARG A 114 7.23 -36.24 -3.75
CA ARG A 114 7.48 -35.10 -2.87
C ARG A 114 6.18 -34.48 -2.39
N LEU A 115 6.29 -33.58 -1.42
CA LEU A 115 5.27 -32.59 -1.18
C LEU A 115 5.57 -31.36 -2.05
N ARG A 116 4.52 -30.77 -2.63
CA ARG A 116 4.56 -29.54 -3.41
C ARG A 116 5.30 -28.44 -2.63
N LYS A 117 6.22 -27.74 -3.30
CA LYS A 117 6.82 -26.49 -2.80
C LYS A 117 5.71 -25.48 -2.48
N GLU A 118 5.69 -24.97 -1.26
CA GLU A 118 4.74 -23.92 -0.88
C GLU A 118 5.11 -22.61 -1.59
N ARG A 119 4.13 -22.05 -2.29
CA ARG A 119 4.26 -20.78 -3.02
C ARG A 119 3.27 -19.79 -2.45
N PRO A 120 3.69 -18.57 -2.07
CA PRO A 120 2.76 -17.55 -1.63
C PRO A 120 1.76 -17.21 -2.74
N SER A 121 0.47 -17.31 -2.43
CA SER A 121 -0.62 -16.90 -3.33
C SER A 121 -1.64 -16.04 -2.58
N PRO A 122 -1.32 -14.75 -2.33
CA PRO A 122 -2.17 -13.85 -1.55
C PRO A 122 -3.56 -13.57 -2.16
N PHE A 123 -3.76 -13.92 -3.43
CA PHE A 123 -5.01 -13.69 -4.16
C PHE A 123 -5.80 -14.97 -4.48
N ALA A 124 -5.32 -16.15 -4.03
CA ALA A 124 -6.06 -17.39 -4.18
C ALA A 124 -7.48 -17.27 -3.59
N GLY A 125 -8.48 -17.68 -4.36
CA GLY A 125 -9.90 -17.61 -3.97
C GLY A 125 -10.54 -16.22 -4.14
N LYS A 126 -9.78 -15.18 -4.52
CA LYS A 126 -10.33 -13.86 -4.84
C LYS A 126 -10.79 -13.81 -6.30
N ILE A 127 -11.72 -12.89 -6.61
CA ILE A 127 -12.17 -12.66 -7.99
C ILE A 127 -11.14 -11.81 -8.71
N ASN A 128 -10.64 -12.29 -9.85
CA ASN A 128 -9.80 -11.52 -10.74
C ASN A 128 -10.64 -10.40 -11.39
N PRO A 129 -10.30 -9.11 -11.22
CA PRO A 129 -11.10 -8.00 -11.73
C PRO A 129 -11.15 -7.92 -13.26
N TYR A 130 -10.18 -8.52 -13.96
CA TYR A 130 -10.11 -8.50 -15.43
C TYR A 130 -10.91 -9.63 -16.07
N THR A 131 -10.88 -10.81 -15.47
CA THR A 131 -11.57 -12.00 -16.02
C THR A 131 -12.90 -12.29 -15.34
N LEU A 132 -13.16 -11.67 -14.19
CA LEU A 132 -14.28 -11.94 -13.29
C LEU A 132 -14.35 -13.40 -12.80
N GLN A 133 -13.26 -14.16 -12.94
CA GLN A 133 -13.13 -15.54 -12.48
C GLN A 133 -12.41 -15.60 -11.13
N VAL A 134 -12.70 -16.64 -10.36
CA VAL A 134 -11.97 -16.93 -9.12
C VAL A 134 -10.55 -17.35 -9.46
N ILE A 135 -9.57 -16.71 -8.83
CA ILE A 135 -8.16 -17.08 -8.94
C ILE A 135 -7.99 -18.43 -8.26
N PRO A 136 -7.51 -19.47 -8.96
CA PRO A 136 -7.41 -20.81 -8.41
C PRO A 136 -6.47 -20.81 -7.20
N GLY A 137 -6.85 -21.54 -6.15
CA GLY A 137 -5.97 -21.87 -5.03
C GLY A 137 -5.15 -23.13 -5.32
N PRO A 138 -4.09 -23.39 -4.55
CA PRO A 138 -3.32 -24.61 -4.71
C PRO A 138 -4.21 -25.84 -4.40
N PRO A 139 -3.98 -27.00 -5.04
CA PRO A 139 -4.66 -28.23 -4.67
C PRO A 139 -4.51 -28.53 -3.18
N GLU A 140 -5.59 -28.98 -2.54
CA GLU A 140 -5.61 -29.36 -1.12
C GLU A 140 -4.66 -30.53 -0.84
N ASP A 141 -4.58 -31.50 -1.75
CA ASP A 141 -3.56 -32.54 -1.70
C ASP A 141 -2.21 -31.97 -2.15
N LYS A 142 -1.22 -32.06 -1.26
CA LYS A 142 0.14 -31.56 -1.50
C LYS A 142 1.04 -32.58 -2.18
N ARG A 143 0.61 -33.83 -2.35
CA ARG A 143 1.43 -34.89 -2.97
C ARG A 143 1.66 -34.59 -4.44
N VAL A 144 2.93 -34.59 -4.83
CA VAL A 144 3.37 -34.46 -6.21
C VAL A 144 4.40 -35.54 -6.51
N PHE A 145 4.46 -35.94 -7.78
CA PHE A 145 5.59 -36.67 -8.30
C PHE A 145 6.58 -35.68 -8.91
N TYR A 146 7.76 -35.58 -8.32
CA TYR A 146 8.81 -34.68 -8.75
C TYR A 146 9.71 -35.37 -9.77
N ALA A 147 9.98 -34.70 -10.89
CA ALA A 147 10.95 -35.15 -11.88
C ALA A 147 11.93 -34.02 -12.24
N GLU A 148 13.22 -34.36 -12.33
CA GLU A 148 14.28 -33.49 -12.83
C GLU A 148 14.76 -34.01 -14.18
N LEU A 149 14.62 -33.18 -15.22
CA LEU A 149 14.93 -33.50 -16.61
C LEU A 149 16.03 -32.58 -17.12
N VAL A 150 16.98 -33.14 -17.88
CA VAL A 150 18.05 -32.37 -18.53
C VAL A 150 17.98 -32.60 -20.04
N TYR A 151 17.97 -31.52 -20.82
CA TYR A 151 18.01 -31.50 -22.28
C TYR A 151 19.33 -30.86 -22.73
N PRO A 152 20.40 -31.65 -22.93
CA PRO A 152 21.69 -31.12 -23.31
C PRO A 152 21.70 -30.61 -24.76
N PHE A 153 22.53 -29.61 -25.02
CA PHE A 153 22.88 -29.14 -26.36
C PHE A 153 24.35 -28.74 -26.42
N THR A 154 24.99 -28.96 -27.56
CA THR A 154 26.43 -28.66 -27.74
C THR A 154 26.69 -27.28 -28.32
N LYS A 155 25.69 -26.70 -29.00
CA LYS A 155 25.75 -25.35 -29.56
C LYS A 155 24.64 -24.53 -28.93
N LYS A 156 24.98 -23.34 -28.44
CA LYS A 156 24.04 -22.38 -27.85
C LYS A 156 22.97 -21.99 -28.88
N PRO A 157 21.70 -22.40 -28.72
CA PRO A 157 20.64 -22.10 -29.68
C PRO A 157 20.26 -20.62 -29.62
N THR A 158 19.87 -20.01 -30.75
CA THR A 158 19.41 -18.60 -30.75
C THR A 158 17.99 -18.45 -30.18
N SER A 159 17.20 -19.52 -30.24
CA SER A 159 15.88 -19.59 -29.62
C SER A 159 15.53 -21.03 -29.25
N LEU A 160 14.64 -21.16 -28.28
CA LEU A 160 14.06 -22.43 -27.88
C LEU A 160 12.54 -22.36 -27.98
N THR A 161 11.90 -23.42 -28.45
CA THR A 161 10.45 -23.60 -28.37
C THR A 161 10.13 -24.68 -27.35
N ILE A 162 9.41 -24.28 -26.31
CA ILE A 162 8.99 -25.14 -25.20
C ILE A 162 7.57 -25.60 -25.50
N ILE A 163 7.38 -26.91 -25.58
CA ILE A 163 6.09 -27.53 -25.92
C ILE A 163 5.68 -28.45 -24.76
N PRO A 164 4.56 -28.16 -24.06
CA PRO A 164 4.01 -29.06 -23.05
C PRO A 164 3.34 -30.27 -23.72
N PRO A 165 2.99 -31.32 -22.96
CA PRO A 165 2.19 -32.43 -23.47
C PRO A 165 0.88 -31.90 -24.06
N LEU A 166 0.66 -32.05 -25.37
CA LEU A 166 -0.49 -31.47 -26.06
C LEU A 166 -1.63 -32.47 -26.22
N ASP A 167 -2.85 -32.01 -26.00
CA ASP A 167 -4.06 -32.70 -26.42
C ASP A 167 -4.10 -32.82 -27.95
N GLU A 168 -4.48 -33.99 -28.46
CA GLU A 168 -4.44 -34.28 -29.89
C GLU A 168 -5.44 -33.45 -30.69
N GLN A 169 -6.61 -33.17 -30.12
CA GLN A 169 -7.72 -32.46 -30.77
C GLN A 169 -7.55 -30.94 -30.65
N TYR A 170 -7.30 -30.45 -29.45
CA TYR A 170 -7.33 -29.02 -29.15
C TYR A 170 -5.96 -28.34 -29.26
N LYS A 171 -4.87 -29.12 -29.35
CA LYS A 171 -3.48 -28.63 -29.42
C LYS A 171 -3.11 -27.67 -28.27
N ILE A 172 -3.75 -27.84 -27.11
CA ILE A 172 -3.42 -27.17 -25.85
C ILE A 172 -2.83 -28.19 -24.87
N SER A 173 -2.21 -27.72 -23.79
CA SER A 173 -1.66 -28.62 -22.76
C SER A 173 -2.73 -29.58 -22.21
N LYS A 174 -2.42 -30.89 -22.17
CA LYS A 174 -3.30 -31.95 -21.64
C LYS A 174 -3.67 -31.72 -20.17
N VAL A 175 -2.73 -31.17 -19.42
CA VAL A 175 -2.88 -30.83 -18.00
C VAL A 175 -2.49 -29.38 -17.78
N PRO A 176 -3.07 -28.69 -16.78
CA PRO A 176 -2.67 -27.33 -16.45
C PRO A 176 -1.26 -27.32 -15.86
N ILE A 177 -0.33 -26.63 -16.53
CA ILE A 177 1.07 -26.46 -16.09
C ILE A 177 1.33 -24.98 -15.88
N GLY A 178 1.55 -24.57 -14.64
CA GLY A 178 2.13 -23.27 -14.32
C GLY A 178 3.64 -23.32 -14.52
N PHE A 179 4.25 -22.27 -15.08
CA PHE A 179 5.69 -22.30 -15.31
C PHE A 179 6.38 -20.95 -15.12
N MET A 180 7.66 -21.03 -14.78
CA MET A 180 8.63 -19.95 -14.83
C MET A 180 9.88 -20.41 -15.57
N THR A 181 10.46 -19.51 -16.36
CA THR A 181 11.68 -19.78 -17.12
C THR A 181 12.79 -18.84 -16.68
N TYR A 182 13.98 -19.38 -16.49
CA TYR A 182 15.20 -18.68 -16.13
C TYR A 182 16.25 -18.88 -17.22
N HIS A 183 16.96 -17.84 -17.61
CA HIS A 183 18.15 -17.94 -18.47
C HIS A 183 19.36 -17.48 -17.66
N ASN A 184 20.29 -18.40 -17.37
CA ASN A 184 21.45 -18.16 -16.50
C ASN A 184 21.07 -17.42 -15.19
N GLY A 185 20.00 -17.90 -14.54
CA GLY A 185 19.47 -17.36 -13.29
C GLY A 185 18.54 -16.14 -13.42
N VAL A 186 18.45 -15.51 -14.60
CA VAL A 186 17.58 -14.36 -14.83
C VAL A 186 16.15 -14.82 -15.17
N PRO A 187 15.11 -14.43 -14.40
CA PRO A 187 13.73 -14.80 -14.72
C PRO A 187 13.26 -14.08 -16.00
N ILE A 188 12.75 -14.84 -16.97
CA ILE A 188 12.29 -14.33 -18.28
C ILE A 188 10.78 -14.01 -18.23
N ASN A 189 10.03 -14.75 -17.42
CA ASN A 189 8.59 -14.58 -17.23
C ASN A 189 8.20 -14.74 -15.76
N ASP A 190 7.09 -14.10 -15.35
CA ASP A 190 6.43 -14.43 -14.09
C ASP A 190 5.67 -15.77 -14.25
N PHE A 191 5.15 -16.33 -13.16
CA PHE A 191 4.27 -17.50 -13.24
C PHE A 191 3.12 -17.26 -14.24
N ARG A 192 3.04 -18.13 -15.25
CA ARG A 192 2.01 -18.16 -16.30
C ARG A 192 1.66 -19.60 -16.62
N TYR A 193 0.53 -19.83 -17.28
CA TYR A 193 0.19 -21.16 -17.78
C TYR A 193 0.92 -21.46 -19.09
N LEU A 194 1.57 -22.61 -19.16
CA LEU A 194 2.14 -23.16 -20.39
C LEU A 194 1.04 -23.89 -21.17
N SER A 195 0.15 -23.13 -21.81
CA SER A 195 -1.02 -23.71 -22.49
C SER A 195 -0.71 -24.34 -23.85
N GLY A 196 0.49 -24.13 -24.40
CA GLY A 196 0.91 -24.65 -25.71
C GLY A 196 2.31 -24.19 -26.11
N PRO A 197 2.76 -24.48 -27.36
CA PRO A 197 4.10 -24.16 -27.84
C PRO A 197 4.47 -22.70 -27.60
N SER A 198 5.58 -22.44 -26.92
CA SER A 198 6.01 -21.10 -26.53
C SER A 198 7.49 -20.91 -26.85
N LYS A 199 7.76 -20.00 -27.79
CA LYS A 199 9.11 -19.68 -28.26
C LYS A 199 9.72 -18.57 -27.41
N VAL A 200 10.94 -18.81 -26.93
CA VAL A 200 11.81 -17.84 -26.26
C VAL A 200 13.03 -17.57 -27.14
N THR A 201 13.29 -16.30 -27.41
CA THR A 201 14.53 -15.83 -28.05
C THR A 201 15.56 -15.59 -26.97
N LEU A 202 16.79 -16.09 -27.17
CA LEU A 202 17.85 -16.08 -26.16
C LEU A 202 18.92 -15.05 -26.50
N ASP A 203 19.21 -14.17 -25.55
CA ASP A 203 20.38 -13.30 -25.57
C ASP A 203 21.47 -13.88 -24.66
N TRP A 204 22.45 -14.55 -25.27
CA TRP A 204 23.56 -15.18 -24.56
C TRP A 204 24.60 -14.18 -24.02
N ALA A 205 24.62 -12.96 -24.55
CA ALA A 205 25.51 -11.91 -24.04
C ALA A 205 24.92 -11.29 -22.77
N ASP A 206 23.60 -11.11 -22.75
CA ASP A 206 22.89 -10.68 -21.55
C ASP A 206 21.50 -11.34 -21.41
N PRO A 207 21.38 -12.36 -20.55
CA PRO A 207 20.14 -13.09 -20.33
C PRO A 207 18.92 -12.26 -19.94
N TRP A 208 19.13 -11.02 -19.45
CA TRP A 208 18.03 -10.11 -19.14
C TRP A 208 17.17 -9.73 -20.34
N TYR A 209 17.77 -9.77 -21.53
CA TYR A 209 17.12 -9.42 -22.80
C TYR A 209 16.55 -10.64 -23.54
N SER A 210 16.68 -11.84 -22.99
CA SER A 210 15.90 -12.99 -23.45
C SER A 210 14.41 -12.73 -23.23
N ALA A 211 13.58 -13.14 -24.19
CA ALA A 211 12.15 -12.85 -24.14
C ALA A 211 11.32 -13.89 -24.89
N PHE A 212 10.12 -14.15 -24.36
CA PHE A 212 9.08 -14.87 -25.10
C PHE A 212 8.44 -13.98 -26.16
N ASP A 213 8.14 -14.56 -27.31
CA ASP A 213 7.44 -13.86 -28.41
C ASP A 213 6.01 -13.49 -28.01
N LYS A 214 5.39 -14.30 -27.13
CA LYS A 214 4.03 -14.08 -26.63
C LYS A 214 4.01 -12.97 -25.59
N LYS A 215 3.24 -11.90 -25.85
CA LYS A 215 3.06 -10.76 -24.91
C LYS A 215 2.53 -11.19 -23.53
N ALA A 216 1.71 -12.23 -23.44
CA ALA A 216 1.14 -12.74 -22.20
C ALA A 216 2.20 -13.38 -21.26
N LEU A 217 3.33 -13.83 -21.81
CA LEU A 217 4.42 -14.46 -21.07
C LEU A 217 5.49 -13.47 -20.62
N LYS A 218 5.26 -12.16 -20.77
CA LYS A 218 6.23 -11.16 -20.31
C LYS A 218 6.23 -11.11 -18.78
N ARG A 219 7.43 -11.02 -18.20
CA ARG A 219 7.60 -10.57 -16.80
C ARG A 219 7.12 -9.13 -16.64
N TRP A 220 6.76 -8.77 -15.42
CA TRP A 220 6.36 -7.40 -15.08
C TRP A 220 7.48 -6.39 -15.28
N GLN A 221 8.66 -6.71 -14.76
CA GLN A 221 9.83 -5.84 -14.81
C GLN A 221 10.48 -5.90 -16.20
N ARG A 222 9.92 -5.16 -17.16
CA ARG A 222 10.34 -5.22 -18.56
C ARG A 222 11.62 -4.45 -18.84
N GLY A 223 11.80 -3.30 -18.20
CA GLY A 223 12.99 -2.47 -18.36
C GLY A 223 14.09 -2.93 -17.40
N SER A 224 15.35 -2.94 -17.86
CA SER A 224 16.50 -2.92 -16.94
C SER A 224 16.53 -1.63 -16.12
N VAL A 225 15.90 -0.57 -16.63
CA VAL A 225 15.69 0.70 -15.91
C VAL A 225 14.22 1.12 -16.02
N MET A 226 13.67 1.60 -14.90
CA MET A 226 12.31 2.12 -14.80
C MET A 226 12.32 3.42 -13.98
N SER A 227 11.44 4.34 -14.33
CA SER A 227 11.22 5.62 -13.65
C SER A 227 9.78 5.69 -13.14
N PHE A 228 9.60 6.30 -11.97
CA PHE A 228 8.29 6.50 -11.36
C PHE A 228 8.21 7.90 -10.78
N LEU A 229 7.14 8.61 -11.08
CA LEU A 229 6.88 9.95 -10.55
C LEU A 229 5.67 9.90 -9.63
N TYR A 230 5.88 10.02 -8.32
CA TYR A 230 4.81 10.06 -7.33
C TYR A 230 4.48 11.52 -6.99
N ILE A 231 3.21 11.89 -7.14
CA ILE A 231 2.67 13.20 -6.78
C ILE A 231 1.82 13.02 -5.53
N GLU A 232 2.30 13.60 -4.43
CA GLU A 232 1.67 13.52 -3.13
C GLU A 232 1.38 14.93 -2.57
N PRO A 233 0.51 15.07 -1.55
CA PRO A 233 0.06 16.38 -1.07
C PRO A 233 1.15 17.39 -0.71
N TYR A 234 2.29 16.92 -0.20
CA TYR A 234 3.37 17.78 0.31
C TYR A 234 4.74 17.40 -0.26
N GLU A 235 4.78 16.48 -1.23
CA GLU A 235 6.01 16.07 -1.87
C GLU A 235 5.76 15.53 -3.28
N VAL A 236 6.78 15.64 -4.10
CA VAL A 236 6.91 14.91 -5.36
C VAL A 236 8.13 13.99 -5.20
N ARG A 237 7.98 12.71 -5.51
CA ARG A 237 9.09 11.74 -5.50
C ARG A 237 9.37 11.27 -6.91
N HIS A 238 10.62 11.35 -7.33
CA HIS A 238 11.11 10.63 -8.50
C HIS A 238 11.87 9.40 -8.02
N GLU A 239 11.34 8.24 -8.37
CA GLU A 239 11.96 6.97 -8.02
C GLU A 239 12.49 6.29 -9.28
N ILE A 240 13.72 5.81 -9.17
CA ILE A 240 14.41 5.15 -10.26
C ILE A 240 14.76 3.75 -9.78
N LEU A 241 14.53 2.78 -10.63
CA LEU A 241 14.85 1.39 -10.39
C LEU A 241 15.70 0.91 -11.54
N ALA A 242 16.97 0.58 -11.27
CA ALA A 242 17.96 0.27 -12.30
C ALA A 242 18.74 -1.01 -11.98
N ARG A 243 18.91 -1.84 -12.99
CA ARG A 243 19.76 -3.02 -12.92
C ARG A 243 21.22 -2.61 -12.87
N VAL A 244 21.96 -3.18 -11.93
CA VAL A 244 23.35 -2.78 -11.68
C VAL A 244 24.21 -2.94 -12.93
N LYS A 245 24.09 -4.07 -13.62
CA LYS A 245 24.84 -4.33 -14.87
C LYS A 245 24.65 -3.22 -15.90
N ASP A 246 23.42 -2.74 -16.05
CA ASP A 246 23.05 -1.72 -17.04
C ASP A 246 23.56 -0.32 -16.67
N LEU A 247 23.81 -0.05 -15.38
CA LEU A 247 24.40 1.23 -14.94
C LEU A 247 25.84 1.43 -15.42
N THR A 248 26.55 0.36 -15.77
CA THR A 248 27.92 0.43 -16.32
C THR A 248 28.01 1.23 -17.61
N ALA A 249 26.89 1.38 -18.33
CA ALA A 249 26.81 2.23 -19.51
C ALA A 249 26.95 3.74 -19.19
N TRP A 250 26.73 4.14 -17.93
CA TRP A 250 26.68 5.55 -17.53
C TRP A 250 27.69 5.92 -16.44
N ILE A 251 28.06 4.96 -15.59
CA ILE A 251 28.97 5.19 -14.47
C ILE A 251 29.93 4.02 -14.26
N ASP A 252 31.13 4.34 -13.78
CA ASP A 252 32.03 3.33 -13.22
C ASP A 252 31.54 2.92 -11.81
N LEU A 253 31.14 1.65 -11.70
CA LEU A 253 30.63 1.06 -10.46
C LEU A 253 31.74 0.69 -9.48
N GLY A 254 32.99 0.56 -9.93
CA GLY A 254 34.14 0.19 -9.10
C GLY A 254 33.97 -1.16 -8.38
N LEU A 255 33.33 -2.12 -9.05
CA LEU A 255 33.19 -3.49 -8.57
C LEU A 255 34.47 -4.28 -8.86
N ARG A 256 34.81 -5.24 -7.99
CA ARG A 256 35.98 -6.12 -8.20
C ARG A 256 35.83 -7.12 -9.35
N GLY A 257 34.59 -7.47 -9.70
CA GLY A 257 34.27 -8.44 -10.74
C GLY A 257 32.98 -8.10 -11.49
N ASP A 258 32.62 -8.96 -12.44
CA ASP A 258 31.48 -8.82 -13.34
C ASP A 258 30.36 -9.85 -13.10
N GLU A 259 30.60 -10.85 -12.25
CA GLU A 259 29.61 -11.85 -11.86
C GLU A 259 28.82 -11.46 -10.59
N PHE A 260 29.52 -11.00 -9.55
CA PHE A 260 28.96 -10.73 -8.22
C PHE A 260 29.33 -9.34 -7.70
N ILE A 261 28.40 -8.76 -6.94
CA ILE A 261 28.61 -7.63 -6.05
C ILE A 261 28.87 -8.25 -4.67
N GLU A 262 30.04 -7.99 -4.11
CA GLU A 262 30.41 -8.53 -2.81
C GLU A 262 29.72 -7.76 -1.67
N ALA A 263 29.51 -8.43 -0.54
CA ALA A 263 28.74 -7.86 0.57
C ALA A 263 29.33 -6.54 1.09
N ASP A 264 30.65 -6.40 1.10
CA ASP A 264 31.40 -5.21 1.50
C ASP A 264 31.34 -4.06 0.47
N GLU A 265 31.02 -4.35 -0.79
CA GLU A 265 30.87 -3.34 -1.86
C GLU A 265 29.50 -2.63 -1.82
N ASN A 266 28.50 -3.25 -1.18
CA ASN A 266 27.11 -2.80 -1.19
C ASN A 266 26.91 -1.34 -0.76
N GLU A 267 27.49 -0.92 0.37
CA GLU A 267 27.29 0.44 0.88
C GLU A 267 27.93 1.50 -0.02
N MET A 268 29.15 1.23 -0.50
CA MET A 268 29.86 2.15 -1.39
C MET A 268 29.15 2.26 -2.74
N LEU A 269 28.66 1.15 -3.28
CA LEU A 269 27.91 1.14 -4.53
C LEU A 269 26.61 1.93 -4.39
N LYS A 270 25.82 1.69 -3.33
CA LYS A 270 24.58 2.45 -3.07
C LYS A 270 24.85 3.95 -3.01
N LYS A 271 25.88 4.38 -2.28
CA LYS A 271 26.24 5.80 -2.20
C LYS A 271 26.55 6.39 -3.57
N ARG A 272 27.39 5.71 -4.36
CA ARG A 272 27.80 6.17 -5.69
C ARG A 272 26.62 6.27 -6.66
N VAL A 273 25.76 5.25 -6.69
CA VAL A 273 24.56 5.21 -7.54
C VAL A 273 23.58 6.31 -7.12
N GLY A 274 23.36 6.50 -5.82
CA GLY A 274 22.49 7.55 -5.29
C GLY A 274 22.97 8.96 -5.65
N GLU A 275 24.26 9.24 -5.45
CA GLU A 275 24.88 10.52 -5.83
C GLU A 275 24.82 10.77 -7.34
N PHE A 276 25.03 9.74 -8.15
CA PHE A 276 24.91 9.84 -9.61
C PHE A 276 23.51 10.26 -10.02
N PHE A 277 22.48 9.52 -9.59
CA PHE A 277 21.10 9.83 -9.96
C PHE A 277 20.62 11.16 -9.39
N LEU A 278 21.01 11.52 -8.16
CA LEU A 278 20.70 12.84 -7.59
C LEU A 278 21.24 13.99 -8.45
N LYS A 279 22.44 13.82 -9.02
CA LYS A 279 23.06 14.83 -9.90
C LYS A 279 22.41 14.88 -11.28
N GLN A 280 21.96 13.74 -11.80
CA GLN A 280 21.35 13.66 -13.13
C GLN A 280 19.86 14.00 -13.14
N ASP A 281 19.22 14.06 -11.97
CA ASP A 281 17.76 14.24 -11.91
C ASP A 281 17.31 15.63 -12.37
N LYS A 282 16.38 15.65 -13.32
CA LYS A 282 15.87 16.85 -14.00
C LYS A 282 14.36 16.95 -13.84
N VAL A 283 13.90 17.00 -12.59
CA VAL A 283 12.49 17.28 -12.26
C VAL A 283 12.23 18.79 -12.19
N LEU A 284 11.15 19.23 -12.83
CA LEU A 284 10.57 20.56 -12.66
C LEU A 284 9.17 20.44 -12.07
N ILE A 285 8.87 21.28 -11.08
CA ILE A 285 7.56 21.35 -10.42
C ILE A 285 7.00 22.75 -10.68
N ASP A 286 5.87 22.83 -11.37
CA ASP A 286 5.28 24.08 -11.88
C ASP A 286 6.32 24.94 -12.62
N GLY A 287 7.16 24.29 -13.44
CA GLY A 287 8.24 24.92 -14.21
C GLY A 287 9.48 25.35 -13.40
N LYS A 288 9.53 25.06 -12.09
CA LYS A 288 10.64 25.43 -11.21
C LYS A 288 11.45 24.21 -10.78
N GLN A 289 12.77 24.37 -10.73
CA GLN A 289 13.65 23.37 -10.13
C GLN A 289 13.68 23.57 -8.60
N LEU A 290 13.09 22.64 -7.86
CA LEU A 290 13.18 22.63 -6.40
C LEU A 290 14.45 21.88 -5.96
N ARG A 291 14.86 22.05 -4.70
CA ARG A 291 16.02 21.34 -4.14
C ARG A 291 15.70 19.84 -4.03
N PRO A 292 16.46 18.96 -4.73
CA PRO A 292 16.28 17.52 -4.57
C PRO A 292 16.87 17.03 -3.25
N ILE A 293 16.23 16.03 -2.66
CA ILE A 293 16.69 15.33 -1.45
C ILE A 293 16.86 13.86 -1.82
N LEU A 294 18.08 13.33 -1.72
CA LEU A 294 18.31 11.89 -1.84
C LEU A 294 17.78 11.22 -0.57
N ASP A 295 16.58 10.65 -0.69
CA ASP A 295 15.87 10.05 0.43
C ASP A 295 16.38 8.64 0.70
N ARG A 296 16.65 7.87 -0.36
CA ARG A 296 17.18 6.52 -0.25
C ARG A 296 17.92 6.03 -1.49
N THR A 297 18.89 5.15 -1.26
CA THR A 297 19.38 4.19 -2.25
C THR A 297 19.47 2.81 -1.62
N SER A 298 18.97 1.78 -2.29
CA SER A 298 18.92 0.42 -1.73
C SER A 298 18.86 -0.64 -2.81
N PHE A 299 19.42 -1.82 -2.54
CA PHE A 299 19.14 -2.97 -3.39
C PHE A 299 17.70 -3.46 -3.19
N VAL A 300 17.13 -3.97 -4.28
CA VAL A 300 15.74 -4.42 -4.38
C VAL A 300 15.73 -5.89 -4.79
N LYS A 301 15.07 -6.73 -4.00
CA LYS A 301 14.82 -8.12 -4.32
C LYS A 301 13.36 -8.29 -4.74
N TYR A 302 13.15 -9.00 -5.84
CA TYR A 302 11.84 -9.41 -6.27
C TYR A 302 11.49 -10.79 -5.71
N ALA A 303 10.33 -10.87 -5.07
CA ALA A 303 9.68 -12.11 -4.69
C ALA A 303 8.31 -12.19 -5.38
N MET A 304 7.70 -13.38 -5.37
CA MET A 304 6.34 -13.59 -5.90
C MET A 304 5.27 -12.72 -5.22
N THR A 305 5.55 -12.27 -3.99
CA THR A 305 4.67 -11.42 -3.18
C THR A 305 4.96 -9.93 -3.31
N GLY A 306 5.97 -9.55 -4.10
CA GLY A 306 6.35 -8.15 -4.33
C GLY A 306 7.85 -7.90 -4.16
N SER A 307 8.23 -6.62 -4.23
CA SER A 307 9.60 -6.16 -4.01
C SER A 307 9.91 -5.96 -2.53
N THR A 308 11.12 -6.32 -2.11
CA THR A 308 11.64 -6.08 -0.76
C THR A 308 13.01 -5.43 -0.81
N PHE A 309 13.33 -4.64 0.20
CA PHE A 309 14.64 -4.01 0.33
C PHE A 309 15.65 -4.97 0.93
N LEU A 310 16.88 -4.92 0.44
CA LEU A 310 17.98 -5.55 1.13
C LEU A 310 18.37 -4.71 2.35
N VAL A 311 18.13 -5.26 3.55
CA VAL A 311 18.42 -4.58 4.83
C VAL A 311 19.85 -4.80 5.27
N GLN A 312 20.40 -6.00 5.05
CA GLN A 312 21.76 -6.36 5.44
C GLN A 312 22.60 -6.62 4.19
N PRO A 313 23.88 -6.20 4.18
CA PRO A 313 24.75 -6.50 3.05
C PRO A 313 24.91 -8.01 2.84
N GLU A 314 24.82 -8.44 1.60
CA GLU A 314 25.06 -9.82 1.15
C GLU A 314 25.67 -9.82 -0.25
N GLN A 315 26.19 -10.97 -0.69
CA GLN A 315 26.68 -11.13 -2.05
C GLN A 315 25.49 -11.21 -3.03
N LEU A 316 25.53 -10.45 -4.13
CA LEU A 316 24.43 -10.36 -5.11
C LEU A 316 24.92 -10.65 -6.54
N PRO A 317 24.20 -11.46 -7.34
CA PRO A 317 24.53 -11.64 -8.75
C PRO A 317 24.30 -10.34 -9.54
N ILE A 318 25.30 -9.84 -10.26
CA ILE A 318 25.23 -8.60 -11.04
C ILE A 318 24.13 -8.68 -12.12
N ASN A 319 23.92 -9.87 -12.69
CA ASN A 319 22.92 -10.10 -13.73
C ASN A 319 21.47 -9.91 -13.26
N THR A 320 21.19 -9.91 -11.96
CA THR A 320 19.82 -9.74 -11.42
C THR A 320 19.73 -8.65 -10.35
N ALA A 321 20.85 -8.14 -9.86
CA ALA A 321 20.89 -7.09 -8.85
C ALA A 321 20.24 -5.81 -9.36
N MET A 322 19.28 -5.31 -8.59
CA MET A 322 18.54 -4.09 -8.84
C MET A 322 18.83 -3.09 -7.73
N VAL A 323 19.12 -1.85 -8.09
CA VAL A 323 19.23 -0.73 -7.16
C VAL A 323 18.09 0.23 -7.42
N GLY A 324 17.38 0.56 -6.36
CA GLY A 324 16.35 1.57 -6.35
C GLY A 324 16.83 2.83 -5.65
N VAL A 325 16.51 3.98 -6.24
CA VAL A 325 16.83 5.32 -5.76
C VAL A 325 15.53 6.11 -5.61
N ILE A 326 15.41 6.85 -4.51
CA ILE A 326 14.26 7.72 -4.23
C ILE A 326 14.79 9.14 -4.03
N ILE A 327 14.37 10.04 -4.91
CA ILE A 327 14.68 11.47 -4.85
C ILE A 327 13.38 12.20 -4.55
N THR A 328 13.40 13.02 -3.50
CA THR A 328 12.21 13.75 -3.04
C THR A 328 12.36 15.25 -3.21
N TYR A 329 11.27 15.90 -3.59
CA TYR A 329 11.11 17.34 -3.67
C TYR A 329 9.94 17.76 -2.77
N LEU A 330 10.20 18.65 -1.81
CA LEU A 330 9.16 19.14 -0.89
C LEU A 330 8.27 20.16 -1.60
N THR A 331 6.95 20.04 -1.44
CA THR A 331 5.96 20.97 -1.98
C THR A 331 5.01 21.47 -0.90
N LYS A 332 4.40 22.65 -1.11
CA LYS A 332 3.39 23.19 -0.19
C LYS A 332 2.00 22.58 -0.40
N GLY A 333 1.81 21.90 -1.52
CA GLY A 333 0.55 21.35 -2.00
C GLY A 333 0.77 20.48 -3.24
N ILE A 334 -0.32 19.93 -3.78
CA ILE A 334 -0.26 19.24 -5.07
C ILE A 334 0.00 20.27 -6.18
N PRO A 335 1.09 20.12 -6.97
CA PRO A 335 1.41 21.02 -8.07
C PRO A 335 0.38 20.96 -9.20
N GLN A 336 0.44 21.89 -10.15
CA GLN A 336 -0.38 21.85 -11.37
C GLN A 336 0.29 21.02 -12.47
N GLU A 337 1.62 21.05 -12.54
CA GLU A 337 2.40 20.30 -13.51
C GLU A 337 3.71 19.82 -12.91
N VAL A 338 4.10 18.60 -13.25
CA VAL A 338 5.41 18.04 -12.93
C VAL A 338 6.00 17.42 -14.18
N THR A 339 7.24 17.75 -14.50
CA THR A 339 7.97 17.16 -15.61
C THR A 339 9.26 16.52 -15.13
N ASN A 340 9.67 15.43 -15.79
CA ASN A 340 10.98 14.80 -15.60
C ASN A 340 11.60 14.57 -16.98
N THR A 341 12.79 15.12 -17.20
CA THR A 341 13.56 14.90 -18.44
C THR A 341 14.55 13.75 -18.24
N TRP A 342 14.45 12.71 -19.05
CA TRP A 342 15.31 11.54 -18.99
C TRP A 342 16.37 11.56 -20.08
N ASP A 343 17.66 11.66 -19.71
CA ASP A 343 18.77 11.77 -20.68
C ASP A 343 19.76 10.60 -20.61
N LEU A 344 19.40 9.53 -19.92
CA LEU A 344 20.28 8.37 -19.71
C LEU A 344 19.92 7.26 -20.72
N TRP A 345 20.66 7.21 -21.82
CA TRP A 345 20.44 6.26 -22.91
C TRP A 345 21.67 5.37 -23.13
N SER A 346 21.46 4.19 -23.71
CA SER A 346 22.52 3.28 -24.16
C SER A 346 22.01 2.45 -25.33
N ASP A 347 22.87 1.73 -26.05
CA ASP A 347 22.44 0.88 -27.16
C ASP A 347 21.35 -0.13 -26.75
N ARG A 348 21.33 -0.54 -25.48
CA ARG A 348 20.36 -1.47 -24.90
C ARG A 348 19.16 -0.77 -24.23
N ILE A 349 19.27 0.51 -23.91
CA ILE A 349 18.25 1.31 -23.24
C ILE A 349 17.82 2.43 -24.19
N GLN A 350 16.80 2.13 -24.99
CA GLN A 350 16.17 3.06 -25.94
C GLN A 350 14.71 3.36 -25.59
N LYS A 351 14.23 2.78 -24.48
CA LYS A 351 12.88 2.95 -23.96
C LYS A 351 12.88 2.69 -22.47
N VAL A 352 12.40 3.66 -21.68
CA VAL A 352 12.30 3.56 -20.23
C VAL A 352 10.83 3.65 -19.83
N PRO A 353 10.23 2.61 -19.23
CA PRO A 353 8.93 2.72 -18.58
C PRO A 353 8.97 3.82 -17.52
N ALA A 354 7.99 4.72 -17.55
CA ALA A 354 7.99 5.96 -16.80
C ALA A 354 6.56 6.24 -16.30
N ASP A 355 6.21 5.72 -15.13
CA ASP A 355 4.83 5.78 -14.64
C ASP A 355 4.65 7.00 -13.72
N ALA A 356 3.57 7.77 -13.89
CA ALA A 356 3.19 8.80 -12.93
C ALA A 356 2.09 8.27 -12.00
N VAL A 357 2.12 8.64 -10.72
CA VAL A 357 1.13 8.19 -9.73
C VAL A 357 0.67 9.37 -8.91
N ASP A 358 -0.62 9.62 -8.86
CA ASP A 358 -1.23 10.66 -8.01
C ASP A 358 -2.36 10.05 -7.13
N PRO A 359 -3.07 10.86 -6.32
CA PRO A 359 -4.18 10.35 -5.50
C PRO A 359 -5.34 9.67 -6.27
N ALA A 360 -5.49 9.89 -7.57
CA ALA A 360 -6.49 9.23 -8.41
C ALA A 360 -6.01 7.87 -8.97
N GLY A 361 -4.69 7.65 -9.07
CA GLY A 361 -4.13 6.35 -9.44
C GLY A 361 -2.86 6.45 -10.28
N PRO A 362 -2.35 5.30 -10.77
CA PRO A 362 -1.22 5.27 -11.67
C PRO A 362 -1.61 5.58 -13.12
N PHE A 363 -0.69 6.23 -13.82
CA PHE A 363 -0.75 6.61 -15.23
C PHE A 363 0.49 6.01 -15.92
N PRO A 364 0.38 4.78 -16.44
CA PRO A 364 1.51 4.12 -17.06
C PRO A 364 1.96 4.84 -18.32
N SER A 365 3.26 5.04 -18.48
CA SER A 365 3.84 5.65 -19.67
C SER A 365 5.25 5.13 -19.94
N TYR A 366 5.92 5.71 -20.93
CA TYR A 366 7.32 5.47 -21.22
C TYR A 366 7.92 6.69 -21.91
N VAL A 367 9.24 6.80 -21.83
CA VAL A 367 10.04 7.79 -22.56
C VAL A 367 10.98 7.10 -23.55
N THR A 368 11.32 7.80 -24.62
CA THR A 368 12.28 7.38 -25.67
C THR A 368 13.27 8.54 -25.93
N PRO A 369 14.37 8.32 -26.68
CA PRO A 369 15.28 9.42 -27.02
C PRO A 369 14.61 10.60 -27.73
N ASP A 370 13.63 10.33 -28.59
CA ASP A 370 12.88 11.37 -29.32
C ASP A 370 11.81 12.06 -28.44
N GLU A 371 11.26 11.33 -27.45
CA GLU A 371 10.25 11.80 -26.51
C GLU A 371 10.73 11.54 -25.07
N ASN A 372 11.70 12.33 -24.63
CA ASN A 372 12.45 12.10 -23.40
C ASN A 372 11.86 12.77 -22.15
N VAL A 373 10.71 13.45 -22.27
CA VAL A 373 10.09 14.19 -21.16
C VAL A 373 8.83 13.48 -20.68
N LEU A 374 8.87 12.95 -19.46
CA LEU A 374 7.65 12.54 -18.74
C LEU A 374 6.93 13.79 -18.23
N THR A 375 5.64 13.90 -18.50
CA THR A 375 4.80 15.02 -18.04
C THR A 375 3.58 14.50 -17.30
N TRP A 376 3.38 14.96 -16.07
CA TRP A 376 2.14 14.81 -15.31
C TRP A 376 1.43 16.16 -15.17
N LYS A 377 0.11 16.15 -15.31
CA LYS A 377 -0.76 17.33 -15.15
C LYS A 377 -1.87 17.04 -14.15
N ASN A 378 -2.16 18.04 -13.33
CA ASN A 378 -3.18 17.94 -12.30
C ASN A 378 -4.59 18.02 -12.87
N PHE A 379 -5.33 16.91 -12.78
CA PHE A 379 -6.76 16.86 -13.12
C PHE A 379 -7.66 16.61 -11.90
N LEU A 380 -7.13 16.73 -10.68
CA LEU A 380 -7.87 16.49 -9.44
C LEU A 380 -8.82 17.64 -9.15
N LYS A 381 -10.12 17.44 -9.39
CA LYS A 381 -11.16 18.46 -9.16
C LYS A 381 -11.74 18.46 -7.74
N THR A 382 -11.76 17.30 -7.10
CA THR A 382 -12.45 17.08 -5.81
C THR A 382 -11.52 16.64 -4.69
N TYR A 383 -10.23 16.53 -4.97
CA TYR A 383 -9.24 16.13 -3.96
C TYR A 383 -9.07 17.22 -2.92
N ARG A 384 -9.18 16.86 -1.64
CA ARG A 384 -8.92 17.74 -0.51
C ARG A 384 -7.63 17.29 0.15
N MET A 385 -6.68 18.22 0.29
CA MET A 385 -5.44 17.90 0.98
C MET A 385 -5.72 17.51 2.43
N PRO A 386 -5.08 16.44 2.94
CA PRO A 386 -5.16 16.10 4.35
C PRO A 386 -4.56 17.25 5.16
N THR A 387 -5.32 17.81 6.09
CA THR A 387 -4.85 18.87 6.99
C THR A 387 -5.16 18.49 8.43
N VAL A 388 -4.37 19.05 9.36
CA VAL A 388 -4.63 18.98 10.80
C VAL A 388 -5.39 20.23 11.19
N ALA A 389 -6.61 20.05 11.69
CA ALA A 389 -7.49 21.15 12.09
C ALA A 389 -7.68 21.14 13.61
N GLN A 390 -7.55 22.30 14.24
CA GLN A 390 -7.90 22.46 15.65
C GLN A 390 -9.39 22.21 15.84
N ILE A 391 -9.74 21.47 16.90
CA ILE A 391 -11.13 21.23 17.26
C ILE A 391 -11.48 22.22 18.36
N GLU A 392 -12.09 23.34 17.98
CA GLU A 392 -12.48 24.39 18.91
C GLU A 392 -13.49 23.85 19.94
N LEU A 393 -13.34 24.32 21.18
CA LEU A 393 -14.32 24.10 22.22
C LEU A 393 -15.50 25.06 21.99
N ASP A 394 -16.71 24.52 21.83
CA ASP A 394 -17.90 25.37 21.75
C ASP A 394 -18.04 26.20 23.05
N GLU A 395 -18.01 27.53 22.90
CA GLU A 395 -18.18 28.48 24.00
C GLU A 395 -19.49 28.24 24.77
N SER A 396 -20.50 27.65 24.13
CA SER A 396 -21.75 27.28 24.78
C SER A 396 -21.55 26.24 25.88
N LEU A 397 -20.48 25.45 25.86
CA LEU A 397 -20.17 24.45 26.88
C LEU A 397 -19.53 25.07 28.13
N THR A 398 -18.79 26.18 27.98
CA THR A 398 -18.04 26.82 29.07
C THR A 398 -18.65 28.12 29.57
N THR A 399 -19.47 28.79 28.76
CA THR A 399 -20.00 30.12 29.07
C THR A 399 -21.53 30.18 29.00
N MET A 400 -22.14 30.99 29.86
CA MET A 400 -23.55 31.37 29.81
C MET A 400 -23.68 32.87 29.59
N LYS A 401 -24.60 33.26 28.72
CA LYS A 401 -24.87 34.66 28.41
C LYS A 401 -25.89 35.21 29.40
N ILE A 402 -25.43 36.03 30.36
CA ILE A 402 -26.28 36.66 31.37
C ILE A 402 -26.73 38.03 30.87
N PRO A 403 -28.04 38.33 30.83
CA PRO A 403 -28.55 39.66 30.47
C PRO A 403 -28.30 40.63 31.63
N LEU A 404 -27.08 41.17 31.70
CA LEU A 404 -26.59 41.97 32.83
C LEU A 404 -27.49 43.18 33.10
N ALA A 405 -27.99 43.84 32.04
CA ALA A 405 -28.93 44.95 32.19
C ALA A 405 -30.24 44.53 32.89
N SER A 406 -30.78 43.35 32.55
CA SER A 406 -31.97 42.80 33.21
C SER A 406 -31.72 42.44 34.67
N VAL A 407 -30.54 41.88 34.97
CA VAL A 407 -30.13 41.53 36.35
C VAL A 407 -29.98 42.79 37.20
N VAL A 408 -29.36 43.85 36.68
CA VAL A 408 -29.23 45.15 37.38
C VAL A 408 -30.60 45.77 37.67
N CYS A 409 -31.54 45.73 36.71
CA CYS A 409 -32.92 46.20 36.94
C CYS A 409 -33.63 45.39 38.03
N LEU A 410 -33.45 44.06 38.07
CA LEU A 410 -34.03 43.21 39.12
C LEU A 410 -33.42 43.48 40.50
N LEU A 411 -32.09 43.67 40.58
CA LEU A 411 -31.41 43.99 41.84
C LEU A 411 -31.84 45.37 42.38
N ALA A 412 -32.14 46.34 41.51
CA ALA A 412 -32.65 47.65 41.89
C ALA A 412 -34.04 47.60 42.56
N LEU A 413 -34.81 46.50 42.43
CA LEU A 413 -36.08 46.33 43.12
C LEU A 413 -35.92 46.10 44.64
N VAL A 414 -34.77 45.56 45.09
CA VAL A 414 -34.52 45.27 46.52
C VAL A 414 -34.50 46.54 47.38
N PRO A 415 -33.72 47.59 47.08
CA PRO A 415 -33.76 48.82 47.87
C PRO A 415 -35.10 49.56 47.75
N VAL A 416 -35.76 49.50 46.59
CA VAL A 416 -37.08 50.11 46.36
C VAL A 416 -38.14 49.45 47.24
N THR A 417 -38.18 48.12 47.31
CA THR A 417 -39.11 47.37 48.16
C THR A 417 -38.86 47.58 49.66
N LEU A 418 -37.59 47.66 50.09
CA LEU A 418 -37.24 48.02 51.47
C LEU A 418 -37.66 49.46 51.82
N GLN A 419 -37.52 50.41 50.89
CA GLN A 419 -38.00 51.78 51.07
C GLN A 419 -39.53 51.86 51.15
N ILE A 420 -40.25 51.04 50.40
CA ILE A 420 -41.72 50.93 50.50
C ILE A 420 -42.12 50.44 51.90
N ARG A 421 -41.46 49.40 52.41
CA ARG A 421 -41.73 48.84 53.74
C ARG A 421 -41.48 49.89 54.83
N LYS A 422 -40.36 50.60 54.76
CA LYS A 422 -40.00 51.67 55.70
C LYS A 422 -40.94 52.89 55.60
N ARG A 423 -41.43 53.23 54.42
CA ARG A 423 -42.38 54.35 54.22
C ARG A 423 -43.80 54.01 54.66
N ARG A 424 -44.25 52.77 54.46
CA ARG A 424 -45.54 52.27 54.98
C ARG A 424 -45.57 52.26 56.51
N GLN A 425 -44.47 51.90 57.17
CA GLN A 425 -44.35 52.00 58.63
C GLN A 425 -44.44 53.43 59.17
N ASN A 426 -44.13 54.44 58.35
CA ASN A 426 -44.14 55.86 58.72
C ASN A 426 -45.33 56.64 58.11
N SER A 427 -46.37 55.95 57.61
CA SER A 427 -47.56 56.55 56.97
C SER A 427 -47.28 57.54 55.84
N LYS A 428 -46.15 57.38 55.11
CA LYS A 428 -45.76 58.25 53.99
C LYS A 428 -46.27 57.69 52.64
N PRO A 429 -46.57 58.55 51.65
CA PRO A 429 -47.04 58.11 50.34
C PRO A 429 -45.98 57.31 49.58
N VAL A 430 -46.46 56.30 48.84
CA VAL A 430 -45.64 55.24 48.20
C VAL A 430 -45.66 55.32 46.67
N GLY A 431 -46.42 56.26 46.07
CA GLY A 431 -46.66 56.32 44.62
C GLY A 431 -45.40 56.33 43.75
N LEU A 432 -44.38 57.12 44.12
CA LEU A 432 -43.09 57.17 43.41
C LEU A 432 -42.39 55.79 43.38
N GLN A 433 -42.45 55.05 44.49
CA GLN A 433 -41.78 53.75 44.62
C GLN A 433 -42.52 52.66 43.82
N ILE A 434 -43.86 52.75 43.73
CA ILE A 434 -44.65 51.88 42.85
C ILE A 434 -44.30 52.14 41.38
N GLY A 435 -44.15 53.41 40.99
CA GLY A 435 -43.67 53.79 39.65
C GLY A 435 -42.27 53.24 39.35
N LEU A 436 -41.34 53.31 40.31
CA LEU A 436 -39.98 52.73 40.17
C LEU A 436 -40.01 51.20 40.02
N ILE A 437 -40.90 50.49 40.73
CA ILE A 437 -41.07 49.03 40.54
C ILE A 437 -41.53 48.72 39.11
N ILE A 438 -42.53 49.44 38.61
CA ILE A 438 -43.04 49.24 37.25
C ILE A 438 -41.94 49.55 36.22
N PHE A 439 -41.19 50.63 36.43
CA PHE A 439 -40.07 51.02 35.58
C PHE A 439 -38.97 49.95 35.54
N PHE A 440 -38.53 49.44 36.68
CA PHE A 440 -37.50 48.40 36.74
C PHE A 440 -37.99 47.03 36.24
N MET A 441 -39.26 46.68 36.43
CA MET A 441 -39.85 45.47 35.80
C MET A 441 -39.96 45.61 34.29
N ALA A 442 -40.42 46.75 33.77
CA ALA A 442 -40.45 46.99 32.34
C ALA A 442 -39.03 47.00 31.75
N GLY A 443 -38.08 47.63 32.45
CA GLY A 443 -36.66 47.65 32.09
C GLY A 443 -36.03 46.27 32.05
N SER A 444 -36.35 45.37 32.99
CA SER A 444 -35.78 44.02 33.00
C SER A 444 -36.21 43.18 31.79
N VAL A 445 -37.44 43.38 31.29
CA VAL A 445 -37.96 42.71 30.09
C VAL A 445 -37.43 43.36 28.82
N LEU A 446 -37.51 44.70 28.72
CA LEU A 446 -37.12 45.45 27.51
C LEU A 446 -35.62 45.40 27.23
N LEU A 447 -34.77 45.34 28.26
CA LEU A 447 -33.31 45.32 28.13
C LEU A 447 -32.71 43.90 27.99
N TYR A 448 -33.54 42.86 28.05
CA TYR A 448 -33.11 41.46 27.91
C TYR A 448 -32.25 41.17 26.67
N PRO A 449 -32.52 41.73 25.46
CA PRO A 449 -31.70 41.44 24.29
C PRO A 449 -30.44 42.32 24.16
N LEU A 450 -30.33 43.44 24.90
CA LEU A 450 -29.37 44.52 24.60
C LEU A 450 -27.97 44.33 25.20
N LEU A 451 -27.85 43.72 26.39
CA LEU A 451 -26.57 43.61 27.10
C LEU A 451 -26.39 42.23 27.71
N LYS A 452 -25.91 41.28 26.91
CA LYS A 452 -25.58 39.92 27.35
C LYS A 452 -24.08 39.77 27.53
N VAL A 453 -23.63 39.50 28.74
CA VAL A 453 -22.21 39.28 29.07
C VAL A 453 -21.98 37.77 29.20
N ALA A 454 -20.91 37.26 28.59
CA ALA A 454 -20.48 35.88 28.76
C ALA A 454 -19.83 35.71 30.14
N VAL A 455 -20.39 34.81 30.95
CA VAL A 455 -19.86 34.45 32.27
C VAL A 455 -19.61 32.96 32.29
N ALA A 456 -18.55 32.51 32.98
CA ALA A 456 -18.24 31.08 33.12
C ALA A 456 -19.43 30.32 33.72
N LYS A 457 -19.81 29.20 33.08
CA LYS A 457 -20.85 28.32 33.60
C LYS A 457 -20.37 27.63 34.88
N PRO A 458 -21.18 27.59 35.94
CA PRO A 458 -20.92 26.70 37.07
C PRO A 458 -20.82 25.25 36.57
N ALA A 459 -19.88 24.46 37.10
CA ALA A 459 -19.65 23.07 36.68
C ALA A 459 -20.92 22.20 36.73
N VAL A 460 -21.86 22.50 37.63
CA VAL A 460 -23.14 21.81 37.79
C VAL A 460 -24.11 22.08 36.63
N MET A 461 -23.95 23.19 35.91
CA MET A 461 -24.78 23.61 34.78
C MET A 461 -24.10 23.42 33.41
N ALA A 462 -22.90 22.83 33.40
CA ALA A 462 -22.22 22.47 32.15
C ALA A 462 -23.05 21.38 31.44
N PRO A 463 -23.44 21.57 30.16
CA PRO A 463 -24.14 20.54 29.41
C PRO A 463 -23.26 19.30 29.32
N LYS A 464 -23.82 18.11 29.55
CA LYS A 464 -23.14 16.88 29.17
C LYS A 464 -23.15 16.78 27.65
N MET A 465 -21.97 16.72 27.06
CA MET A 465 -21.80 16.48 25.63
C MET A 465 -22.46 15.15 25.25
N THR A 466 -23.10 15.08 24.09
CA THR A 466 -23.70 13.81 23.65
C THR A 466 -22.61 12.84 23.22
N ASP A 467 -22.87 11.53 23.34
CA ASP A 467 -21.94 10.49 22.88
C ASP A 467 -21.57 10.67 21.41
N LYS A 468 -22.52 11.11 20.57
CA LYS A 468 -22.28 11.36 19.14
C LYS A 468 -21.25 12.47 18.90
N GLU A 469 -21.37 13.58 19.63
CA GLU A 469 -20.41 14.68 19.57
C GLU A 469 -19.05 14.24 20.12
N ALA A 470 -19.03 13.48 21.23
CA ALA A 470 -17.82 12.93 21.82
C ALA A 470 -17.06 12.02 20.86
N ILE A 471 -17.77 11.13 20.16
CA ILE A 471 -17.19 10.25 19.15
C ILE A 471 -16.67 11.06 17.95
N PHE A 472 -17.35 12.13 17.54
CA PHE A 472 -16.88 13.01 16.47
C PHE A 472 -15.57 13.72 16.84
N VAL A 473 -15.47 14.24 18.07
CA VAL A 473 -14.23 14.83 18.61
C VAL A 473 -13.11 13.80 18.61
N LEU A 474 -13.34 12.62 19.19
CA LEU A 474 -12.36 11.53 19.21
C LEU A 474 -11.86 11.15 17.82
N ASN A 475 -12.77 10.93 16.87
CA ASN A 475 -12.44 10.56 15.48
C ASN A 475 -11.57 11.63 14.80
N SER A 476 -11.90 12.90 15.04
CA SER A 476 -11.16 14.04 14.48
C SER A 476 -9.76 14.15 15.10
N LEU A 477 -9.62 13.96 16.41
CA LEU A 477 -8.31 13.96 17.10
C LEU A 477 -7.43 12.80 16.64
N LEU A 478 -7.98 11.59 16.52
CA LEU A 478 -7.26 10.43 16.00
C LEU A 478 -6.77 10.66 14.57
N LYS A 479 -7.64 11.18 13.69
CA LYS A 479 -7.26 11.54 12.31
C LYS A 479 -6.14 12.59 12.28
N ASN A 480 -6.20 13.59 13.16
CA ASN A 480 -5.17 14.62 13.26
C ASN A 480 -3.82 14.04 13.70
N ILE A 481 -3.78 13.11 14.66
CA ILE A 481 -2.54 12.42 15.06
C ILE A 481 -1.89 11.78 13.84
N TYR A 482 -2.62 10.93 13.11
CA TYR A 482 -2.05 10.22 11.97
C TYR A 482 -1.66 11.17 10.82
N ARG A 483 -2.45 12.22 10.55
CA ARG A 483 -2.11 13.25 9.55
C ARG A 483 -0.92 14.11 9.93
N SER A 484 -0.60 14.24 11.21
CA SER A 484 0.59 14.98 11.65
C SER A 484 1.87 14.34 11.09
N PHE A 485 1.85 13.04 10.78
CA PHE A 485 2.98 12.33 10.18
C PHE A 485 3.01 12.39 8.63
N ASP A 486 2.05 13.06 7.98
CA ASP A 486 2.14 13.38 6.55
C ASP A 486 3.18 14.49 6.26
N PHE A 487 3.61 15.21 7.31
CA PHE A 487 4.63 16.26 7.24
C PHE A 487 6.05 15.66 7.40
N ARG A 488 7.05 16.31 6.76
CA ARG A 488 8.42 15.79 6.72
C ARG A 488 9.30 16.24 7.87
N GLU A 489 9.30 17.55 8.13
CA GLU A 489 10.15 18.17 9.15
C GLU A 489 9.68 17.81 10.54
N GLU A 490 10.62 17.52 11.44
CA GLU A 490 10.31 17.11 12.82
C GLU A 490 9.53 18.19 13.56
N GLU A 491 9.92 19.46 13.41
CA GLU A 491 9.24 20.62 13.97
C GLU A 491 7.77 20.71 13.51
N ASP A 492 7.52 20.56 12.20
CA ASP A 492 6.16 20.55 11.65
C ASP A 492 5.32 19.41 12.25
N VAL A 493 5.88 18.21 12.41
CA VAL A 493 5.15 17.08 13.02
C VAL A 493 4.78 17.41 14.46
N TYR A 494 5.71 17.97 15.24
CA TYR A 494 5.48 18.36 16.64
C TYR A 494 4.39 19.43 16.77
N ASP A 495 4.45 20.49 15.96
CA ASP A 495 3.45 21.57 15.96
C ASP A 495 2.04 21.06 15.60
N ARG A 496 1.97 20.14 14.64
CA ARG A 496 0.71 19.51 14.22
C ARG A 496 0.16 18.59 15.30
N LEU A 497 1.01 17.80 15.95
CA LEU A 497 0.59 16.99 17.11
C LEU A 497 0.08 17.87 18.26
N ALA A 498 0.72 19.01 18.53
CA ALA A 498 0.30 19.96 19.58
C ALA A 498 -1.11 20.54 19.38
N THR A 499 -1.62 20.48 18.15
CA THR A 499 -2.99 20.88 17.81
C THR A 499 -4.04 19.90 18.36
N SER A 500 -3.68 18.65 18.64
CA SER A 500 -4.61 17.59 19.06
C SER A 500 -4.16 16.78 20.28
N VAL A 501 -2.92 16.96 20.73
CA VAL A 501 -2.32 16.27 21.87
C VAL A 501 -1.72 17.30 22.81
N SER A 502 -1.78 17.06 24.11
CA SER A 502 -1.22 17.93 25.15
C SER A 502 -0.20 17.21 26.02
N GLY A 503 0.70 17.97 26.64
CA GLY A 503 1.64 17.49 27.64
C GLY A 503 2.69 16.49 27.12
N ASN A 504 3.18 15.63 28.01
CA ASN A 504 4.24 14.66 27.71
C ASN A 504 3.82 13.61 26.67
N LEU A 505 2.51 13.35 26.55
CA LEU A 505 1.96 12.41 25.58
C LEU A 505 2.34 12.76 24.14
N LEU A 506 2.54 14.04 23.83
CA LEU A 506 2.98 14.47 22.51
C LEU A 506 4.30 13.80 22.12
N SER A 507 5.29 13.85 23.02
CA SER A 507 6.60 13.24 22.79
C SER A 507 6.52 11.72 22.74
N GLU A 508 5.67 11.10 23.57
CA GLU A 508 5.45 9.65 23.57
C GLU A 508 4.85 9.18 22.24
N ILE A 509 3.79 9.84 21.75
CA ILE A 509 3.15 9.54 20.47
C ILE A 509 4.14 9.74 19.32
N TYR A 510 4.93 10.81 19.36
CA TYR A 510 5.96 11.07 18.36
C TYR A 510 7.00 9.94 18.32
N LEU A 511 7.59 9.58 19.46
CA LEU A 511 8.62 8.55 19.54
C LEU A 511 8.09 7.15 19.21
N GLN A 512 6.88 6.82 19.66
CA GLN A 512 6.24 5.54 19.37
C GLN A 512 5.93 5.40 17.88
N ASN A 513 5.32 6.42 17.27
CA ASN A 513 5.06 6.40 15.83
C ASN A 513 6.37 6.41 15.04
N ARG A 514 7.38 7.20 15.43
CA ARG A 514 8.69 7.18 14.79
C ARG A 514 9.31 5.79 14.86
N LYS A 515 9.25 5.08 15.98
CA LYS A 515 9.77 3.70 16.10
C LYS A 515 9.02 2.71 15.19
N SER A 516 7.69 2.78 15.16
CA SER A 516 6.85 1.92 14.30
C SER A 516 7.03 2.24 12.80
N LEU A 517 7.13 3.52 12.47
CA LEU A 517 7.37 4.02 11.12
C LEU A 517 8.81 3.74 10.70
N VAL A 518 9.84 3.80 11.56
CA VAL A 518 11.24 3.46 11.21
C VAL A 518 11.38 1.98 10.80
N VAL A 519 10.68 1.08 11.48
CA VAL A 519 10.59 -0.35 11.09
C VAL A 519 9.85 -0.52 9.75
N THR A 520 9.02 0.45 9.36
CA THR A 520 8.29 0.50 8.09
C THR A 520 9.02 1.31 6.99
N GLN A 521 9.90 2.23 7.39
CA GLN A 521 10.79 3.08 6.59
C GLN A 521 12.03 2.31 6.14
N ALA A 522 12.03 0.97 6.23
CA ALA A 522 12.97 0.12 5.53
C ALA A 522 12.97 0.33 4.00
N GLY A 523 12.17 1.29 3.48
CA GLY A 523 12.16 1.73 2.08
C GLY A 523 12.28 3.22 1.76
N GLY A 524 12.45 4.15 2.72
CA GLY A 524 12.52 5.61 2.43
C GLY A 524 11.16 6.26 2.17
N ALA A 525 10.27 5.59 1.42
CA ALA A 525 8.86 5.97 1.31
C ALA A 525 8.14 5.87 2.67
N ARG A 526 7.54 6.98 3.14
CA ARG A 526 6.82 7.02 4.43
C ARG A 526 5.45 6.39 4.32
N ALA A 527 5.09 5.56 5.30
CA ALA A 527 3.74 5.00 5.39
C ALA A 527 2.75 6.10 5.73
N ARG A 528 1.72 6.24 4.89
CA ARG A 528 0.66 7.22 5.07
C ARG A 528 -0.62 6.52 5.47
N VAL A 529 -1.29 7.05 6.47
CA VAL A 529 -2.59 6.51 6.89
C VAL A 529 -3.66 7.02 5.93
N LYS A 530 -4.19 6.11 5.11
CA LYS A 530 -5.27 6.39 4.17
C LYS A 530 -6.62 6.45 4.86
N GLU A 531 -6.78 5.67 5.92
CA GLU A 531 -8.06 5.52 6.61
C GLU A 531 -7.87 5.25 8.11
N VAL A 532 -8.75 5.87 8.89
CA VAL A 532 -8.94 5.64 10.33
C VAL A 532 -10.42 5.37 10.55
N GLU A 533 -10.73 4.18 11.04
CA GLU A 533 -12.10 3.68 11.22
C GLU A 533 -12.29 3.23 12.67
N ILE A 534 -13.19 3.90 13.40
CA ILE A 534 -13.60 3.48 14.74
C ILE A 534 -14.54 2.28 14.61
N LEU A 535 -14.17 1.16 15.23
CA LEU A 535 -14.95 -0.08 15.26
C LEU A 535 -15.91 -0.12 16.45
N ASP A 536 -15.43 0.31 17.62
CA ASP A 536 -16.17 0.31 18.88
C ASP A 536 -15.71 1.46 19.77
N VAL A 537 -16.63 2.00 20.57
CA VAL A 537 -16.34 3.11 21.48
C VAL A 537 -17.36 3.16 22.62
N ALA A 538 -16.85 3.12 23.85
CA ALA A 538 -17.59 3.45 25.06
C ALA A 538 -17.15 4.83 25.56
N VAL A 539 -18.11 5.71 25.81
CA VAL A 539 -17.88 7.08 26.31
C VAL A 539 -18.22 7.14 27.78
N ASN A 540 -17.27 7.57 28.60
CA ASN A 540 -17.46 7.83 30.02
C ASN A 540 -17.10 9.29 30.33
N HIS A 541 -17.99 9.99 31.03
CA HIS A 541 -17.69 11.34 31.53
C HIS A 541 -16.95 11.23 32.85
N LEU A 542 -15.86 11.99 33.01
CA LEU A 542 -15.05 11.96 34.22
C LEU A 542 -15.73 12.70 35.39
N ASP A 543 -15.79 12.04 36.54
CA ASP A 543 -16.36 12.63 37.75
C ASP A 543 -15.51 13.82 38.23
N GLY A 544 -16.18 14.93 38.56
CA GLY A 544 -15.52 16.17 38.97
C GLY A 544 -14.85 16.97 37.85
N ARG A 545 -14.84 16.47 36.60
CA ARG A 545 -14.35 17.17 35.41
C ARG A 545 -15.44 17.21 34.34
N PRO A 546 -16.29 18.26 34.30
CA PRO A 546 -17.50 18.28 33.48
C PRO A 546 -17.24 18.16 31.96
N LEU A 547 -16.03 18.52 31.50
CA LEU A 547 -15.59 18.40 30.11
C LEU A 547 -14.54 17.32 29.91
N GLY A 548 -14.25 16.50 30.93
CA GLY A 548 -13.34 15.38 30.81
C GLY A 548 -14.06 14.16 30.24
N LEU A 549 -13.54 13.62 29.15
CA LEU A 549 -14.07 12.44 28.48
C LEU A 549 -13.03 11.32 28.52
N LEU A 550 -13.47 10.14 28.94
CA LEU A 550 -12.71 8.90 28.88
C LEU A 550 -13.36 7.98 27.85
N PHE A 551 -12.61 7.64 26.82
CA PHE A 551 -13.03 6.71 25.79
C PHE A 551 -12.32 5.38 25.98
N ARG A 552 -13.07 4.28 25.97
CA ARG A 552 -12.51 2.98 25.66
C ARG A 552 -12.87 2.68 24.21
N THR A 553 -11.89 2.69 23.32
CA THR A 553 -12.16 2.62 21.88
C THR A 553 -11.31 1.57 21.18
N LYS A 554 -11.91 0.95 20.16
CA LYS A 554 -11.25 0.12 19.17
C LYS A 554 -11.32 0.82 17.83
N TRP A 555 -10.18 0.95 17.17
CA TRP A 555 -10.14 1.51 15.83
C TRP A 555 -9.12 0.77 14.97
N THR A 556 -9.25 0.94 13.66
CA THR A 556 -8.25 0.49 12.70
C THR A 556 -7.61 1.66 12.00
N ALA A 557 -6.30 1.55 11.74
CA ALA A 557 -5.57 2.47 10.90
C ALA A 557 -4.99 1.70 9.71
N MET A 558 -5.35 2.11 8.50
CA MET A 558 -4.82 1.54 7.27
C MET A 558 -3.74 2.46 6.70
N GLY A 559 -2.49 2.02 6.79
CA GLY A 559 -1.33 2.65 6.17
C GLY A 559 -1.07 2.10 4.77
N SER A 560 -0.58 2.93 3.86
CA SER A 560 -0.05 2.52 2.56
C SER A 560 1.30 3.18 2.28
N VAL A 561 2.22 2.45 1.68
CA VAL A 561 3.51 2.94 1.15
C VAL A 561 3.60 2.55 -0.31
N GLY A 562 3.77 3.52 -1.21
CA GLY A 562 4.04 3.26 -2.63
C GLY A 562 5.52 3.46 -2.95
N HIS A 563 6.15 2.49 -3.62
CA HIS A 563 7.48 2.62 -4.22
C HIS A 563 7.64 1.68 -5.43
N TRP A 564 8.33 2.15 -6.47
CA TRP A 564 8.64 1.45 -7.73
C TRP A 564 7.47 0.69 -8.38
N GLY A 565 6.31 1.32 -8.45
CA GLY A 565 5.11 0.73 -9.05
C GLY A 565 4.37 -0.28 -8.16
N HIS A 566 4.79 -0.42 -6.90
CA HIS A 566 4.16 -1.28 -5.89
C HIS A 566 3.63 -0.51 -4.69
N ILE A 567 2.57 -1.01 -4.05
CA ILE A 567 1.94 -0.38 -2.89
C ILE A 567 1.78 -1.40 -1.76
N HIS A 568 2.56 -1.24 -0.71
CA HIS A 568 2.37 -2.01 0.52
C HIS A 568 1.26 -1.40 1.35
N ILE A 569 0.20 -2.16 1.60
CA ILE A 569 -0.88 -1.79 2.51
C ILE A 569 -0.71 -2.57 3.82
N ARG A 570 -0.91 -1.89 4.95
CA ARG A 570 -0.96 -2.48 6.29
C ARG A 570 -2.17 -1.95 7.01
N LYS A 571 -2.99 -2.84 7.58
CA LYS A 571 -4.09 -2.48 8.47
C LYS A 571 -3.75 -2.96 9.89
N ASN A 572 -3.69 -2.04 10.83
CA ASN A 572 -3.52 -2.36 12.26
C ASN A 572 -4.80 -2.02 13.00
N GLN A 573 -5.18 -2.87 13.95
CA GLN A 573 -6.23 -2.61 14.93
C GLN A 573 -5.59 -2.22 16.26
N TYR A 574 -6.17 -1.24 16.93
CA TYR A 574 -5.77 -0.79 18.25
C TYR A 574 -6.97 -0.83 19.20
N GLU A 575 -6.73 -1.16 20.46
CA GLU A 575 -7.64 -0.94 21.58
C GLU A 575 -6.92 -0.05 22.61
N ALA A 576 -7.55 1.05 23.04
CA ALA A 576 -6.95 1.96 24.01
C ALA A 576 -7.99 2.64 24.91
N ASN A 577 -7.53 3.08 26.08
CA ASN A 577 -8.20 4.09 26.89
C ASN A 577 -7.64 5.48 26.53
N ILE A 578 -8.50 6.40 26.11
CA ILE A 578 -8.12 7.74 25.66
C ILE A 578 -8.85 8.78 26.50
N THR A 579 -8.10 9.67 27.15
CA THR A 579 -8.65 10.82 27.87
C THR A 579 -8.56 12.07 27.00
N VAL A 580 -9.69 12.75 26.84
CA VAL A 580 -9.82 13.99 26.07
C VAL A 580 -10.37 15.08 26.96
N GLU A 581 -9.71 16.24 26.94
CA GLU A 581 -10.06 17.41 27.73
C GLU A 581 -9.85 18.70 26.93
N PRO A 582 -10.57 19.79 27.27
CA PRO A 582 -10.28 21.09 26.72
C PRO A 582 -8.98 21.65 27.29
N VAL A 583 -8.05 22.03 26.41
CA VAL A 583 -6.78 22.68 26.73
C VAL A 583 -6.63 23.88 25.80
N ASP A 584 -6.40 25.06 26.36
CA ASP A 584 -6.25 26.33 25.63
C ASP A 584 -7.38 26.62 24.62
N GLY A 585 -8.63 26.32 25.02
CA GLY A 585 -9.81 26.58 24.18
C GLY A 585 -10.05 25.55 23.06
N ALA A 586 -9.31 24.45 23.03
CA ALA A 586 -9.53 23.37 22.07
C ALA A 586 -9.52 21.99 22.73
N TRP A 587 -10.22 21.04 22.11
CA TRP A 587 -10.19 19.65 22.53
C TRP A 587 -8.84 19.02 22.21
N LYS A 588 -8.20 18.38 23.20
CA LYS A 588 -6.94 17.66 23.03
C LYS A 588 -6.97 16.32 23.77
N ILE A 589 -6.21 15.36 23.27
CA ILE A 589 -5.91 14.12 23.97
C ILE A 589 -4.85 14.43 25.04
N THR A 590 -5.17 14.16 26.31
CA THR A 590 -4.28 14.39 27.45
C THR A 590 -3.66 13.11 27.99
N SER A 591 -4.29 11.96 27.73
CA SER A 591 -3.76 10.63 28.09
C SER A 591 -4.18 9.59 27.05
N LEU A 592 -3.29 8.64 26.74
CA LEU A 592 -3.58 7.49 25.90
C LEU A 592 -2.87 6.26 26.48
N GLU A 593 -3.64 5.27 26.89
CA GLU A 593 -3.15 3.98 27.37
C GLU A 593 -3.52 2.91 26.34
N LEU A 594 -2.51 2.42 25.62
CA LEU A 594 -2.69 1.37 24.62
C LEU A 594 -2.86 0.00 25.32
N LEU A 595 -4.00 -0.65 25.10
CA LEU A 595 -4.35 -1.95 25.68
C LEU A 595 -3.97 -3.11 24.75
N GLU A 596 -4.20 -2.96 23.45
CA GLU A 596 -3.88 -3.97 22.45
C GLU A 596 -3.47 -3.31 21.12
N GLU A 597 -2.45 -3.87 20.46
CA GLU A 597 -2.13 -3.61 19.06
C GLU A 597 -2.08 -4.95 18.32
N LYS A 598 -2.88 -5.06 17.26
CA LYS A 598 -2.96 -6.27 16.44
C LYS A 598 -2.86 -5.94 14.97
N ARG A 599 -1.89 -6.53 14.29
CA ARG A 599 -1.80 -6.47 12.82
C ARG A 599 -2.93 -7.30 12.21
N ILE A 600 -3.74 -6.67 11.37
CA ILE A 600 -4.73 -7.35 10.53
C ILE A 600 -4.05 -7.63 9.19
N ASP A 601 -3.82 -8.90 8.90
CA ASP A 601 -3.36 -9.30 7.58
C ASP A 601 -4.52 -9.15 6.58
N SER A 602 -4.40 -8.18 5.67
CA SER A 602 -5.38 -7.91 4.62
C SER A 602 -5.59 -9.08 3.65
N TYR A 603 -4.73 -10.11 3.73
CA TYR A 603 -4.79 -11.31 2.90
C TYR A 603 -5.13 -12.59 3.69
N ALA A 604 -5.31 -12.52 5.02
CA ALA A 604 -5.73 -13.69 5.79
C ALA A 604 -7.17 -14.07 5.43
N LYS A 605 -7.41 -15.36 5.17
CA LYS A 605 -8.78 -15.89 5.05
C LYS A 605 -9.54 -15.57 6.35
N PRO A 606 -10.81 -15.12 6.31
CA PRO A 606 -11.61 -15.05 7.51
C PRO A 606 -11.62 -16.44 8.15
N LYS A 607 -11.26 -16.52 9.43
CA LYS A 607 -11.45 -17.75 10.20
C LYS A 607 -12.96 -18.00 10.24
N THR A 608 -13.40 -19.04 9.53
CA THR A 608 -14.77 -19.58 9.62
C THR A 608 -15.04 -20.15 10.99
#